data_AF-A0A7S2I2P1-F1
#
_entry.id   AF-A0A7S2I2P1-F1
#
_cell.length_a   1.000
_cell.length_b   1.000
_cell.length_c   1.000
_cell.angle_alpha   90.00
_cell.angle_beta   90.00
_cell.angle_gamma   90.00
#
_symmetry.space_group_name_H-M   'P 1'
#
loop_
_entity.id
_entity.type
_entity.pdbx_description
1 polymer ?
#
loop_
_entity_poly.entity_id
_entity_poly.type
_entity_poly.pdbx_seq_one_letter_code
_entity_poly.pdbx_strand_id
1 'polypeptide(L)'
;GLVNKVNVSNLKNIVMDLFGENIIRGRALLVRSLMKAQMASPSFTHVYAALIAVVNTKMPEIGELLLKRVINQFRRAFKRNDKVICTAVTRFIAHLVNQQVAHEIV
;
A
#
# COMPACT_ATOMS: atom_id res chain seq x y z
N GLY A 1 12.29 -8.85 -1.23
CA GLY A 1 12.50 -7.46 -1.68
C GLY A 1 12.30 -6.49 -0.52
N LEU A 2 12.62 -5.21 -0.73
CA LEU A 2 12.58 -4.15 0.29
C LEU A 2 11.26 -4.10 1.09
N VAL A 3 10.12 -4.22 0.40
CA VAL A 3 8.79 -4.21 1.02
C VAL A 3 8.60 -5.29 2.09
N ASN A 4 9.20 -6.48 1.94
CA ASN A 4 9.04 -7.55 2.94
C ASN A 4 9.92 -7.34 4.18
N LYS A 5 10.91 -6.44 4.10
CA LYS A 5 11.84 -6.14 5.20
C LYS A 5 11.42 -4.90 6.00
N VAL A 6 10.43 -4.15 5.51
CA VAL A 6 10.03 -2.87 6.10
C VAL A 6 9.32 -3.08 7.44
N ASN A 7 9.68 -2.26 8.43
CA ASN A 7 9.05 -2.15 9.73
C ASN A 7 9.20 -0.71 10.24
N VAL A 8 8.64 -0.43 11.43
CA VAL A 8 8.64 0.93 12.02
C VAL A 8 10.07 1.48 12.21
N SER A 9 11.00 0.63 12.65
CA SER A 9 12.38 1.07 12.98
C SER A 9 13.24 1.36 11.75
N ASN A 10 12.97 0.72 10.61
CA ASN A 10 13.82 0.80 9.42
C ASN A 10 13.15 1.49 8.22
N LEU A 11 11.92 2.00 8.38
CA LEU A 11 11.15 2.62 7.30
C LEU A 11 11.96 3.68 6.53
N LYS A 12 12.67 4.55 7.25
CA LYS A 12 13.50 5.61 6.64
C LYS A 12 14.56 5.03 5.69
N ASN A 13 15.27 3.99 6.10
CA ASN A 13 16.33 3.39 5.29
C ASN A 13 15.72 2.70 4.05
N ILE A 14 14.63 1.96 4.25
CA ILE A 14 13.91 1.28 3.16
C ILE A 14 13.39 2.28 2.12
N VAL A 15 12.92 3.46 2.55
CA VAL A 15 12.50 4.54 1.65
C VAL A 15 13.69 5.02 0.80
N MET A 16 14.87 5.24 1.40
CA MET A 16 16.05 5.68 0.67
C MET A 16 16.49 4.63 -0.36
N ASP A 17 16.54 3.35 0.04
CA ASP A 17 16.86 2.24 -0.86
C ASP A 17 15.84 2.15 -2.01
N LEU A 18 14.55 2.33 -1.70
CA LEU A 18 13.48 2.27 -2.68
C LEU A 18 13.58 3.40 -3.72
N PHE A 19 13.96 4.61 -3.31
CA PHE A 19 14.18 5.72 -4.25
C PHE A 19 15.47 5.60 -5.06
N GLY A 20 16.41 4.75 -4.64
CA GLY A 20 17.56 4.36 -5.46
C GLY A 20 17.20 3.46 -6.65
N GLU A 21 16.01 2.84 -6.62
CA GLU A 21 15.49 1.98 -7.69
C GLU A 21 14.63 2.76 -8.69
N ASN A 22 14.51 2.25 -9.92
CA ASN A 22 13.61 2.84 -10.93
C ASN A 22 12.15 2.46 -10.67
N ILE A 23 11.55 3.05 -9.64
CA ILE A 23 10.18 2.78 -9.21
C ILE A 23 9.12 3.33 -10.16
N ILE A 24 9.44 4.28 -11.04
CA ILE A 24 8.52 4.74 -12.10
C ILE A 24 8.30 3.63 -13.12
N ARG A 25 9.39 3.01 -13.59
CA ARG A 25 9.33 1.81 -14.44
C ARG A 25 8.74 0.62 -13.68
N GLY A 26 9.11 0.47 -12.41
CA GLY A 26 8.68 -0.61 -11.52
C GLY A 26 7.34 -0.42 -10.82
N ARG A 27 6.56 0.65 -11.11
CA ARG A 27 5.40 1.06 -10.28
C ARG A 27 4.37 -0.06 -10.06
N ALA A 28 4.08 -0.82 -11.11
CA ALA A 28 3.13 -1.92 -11.04
C ALA A 28 3.64 -3.09 -10.19
N LEU A 29 4.97 -3.31 -10.16
CA LEU A 29 5.63 -4.31 -9.32
C LEU A 29 5.63 -3.86 -7.85
N LEU A 30 5.96 -2.61 -7.57
CA LEU A 30 5.91 -2.03 -6.23
C LEU A 30 4.50 -2.15 -5.63
N VAL A 31 3.48 -1.67 -6.36
CA VAL A 31 2.08 -1.76 -5.93
C VAL A 31 1.65 -3.20 -5.69
N ARG A 32 2.01 -4.13 -6.58
CA ARG A 32 1.71 -5.55 -6.40
C ARG A 32 2.42 -6.13 -5.17
N SER A 33 3.66 -5.74 -4.92
CA SER A 33 4.42 -6.18 -3.75
C SER A 33 3.79 -5.68 -2.45
N LEU A 34 3.38 -4.41 -2.39
CA LEU A 34 2.69 -3.82 -1.24
C LEU A 34 1.38 -4.54 -0.95
N MET A 35 0.52 -4.74 -1.96
CA MET A 35 -0.74 -5.44 -1.77
C MET A 35 -0.54 -6.88 -1.29
N LYS A 36 0.44 -7.61 -1.85
CA LYS A 36 0.76 -8.96 -1.40
C LYS A 36 1.29 -9.00 0.04
N ALA A 37 2.21 -8.10 0.38
CA ALA A 37 2.79 -8.02 1.71
C ALA A 37 1.75 -7.62 2.78
N GLN A 38 0.83 -6.71 2.44
CA GLN A 38 -0.27 -6.32 3.31
C GLN A 38 -1.24 -7.48 3.55
N MET A 39 -1.60 -8.23 2.51
CA MET A 39 -2.46 -9.41 2.65
C MET A 39 -1.80 -10.53 3.46
N ALA A 40 -0.48 -10.73 3.29
CA ALA A 40 0.27 -11.73 4.05
C ALA A 40 0.47 -11.33 5.52
N SER A 41 0.61 -10.03 5.79
CA SER A 41 0.87 -9.49 7.13
C SER A 41 -0.01 -8.28 7.46
N PRO A 42 -1.33 -8.46 7.69
CA PRO A 42 -2.26 -7.33 7.91
C PRO A 42 -1.96 -6.51 9.17
N SER A 43 -1.21 -7.04 10.13
CA SER A 43 -0.78 -6.29 11.33
C SER A 43 0.21 -5.16 11.00
N PHE A 44 0.94 -5.27 9.89
CA PHE A 44 1.91 -4.27 9.42
C PHE A 44 1.31 -3.27 8.43
N THR A 45 -0.02 -3.26 8.24
CA THR A 45 -0.70 -2.38 7.28
C THR A 45 -0.32 -0.90 7.43
N HIS A 46 -0.16 -0.43 8.67
CA HIS A 46 0.27 0.93 8.97
C HIS A 46 1.66 1.26 8.42
N VAL A 47 2.60 0.29 8.43
CA VAL A 47 3.95 0.48 7.87
C VAL A 47 3.91 0.56 6.35
N TYR A 48 3.11 -0.30 5.69
CA TYR A 48 2.95 -0.26 4.24
C TYR A 48 2.29 1.05 3.78
N ALA A 49 1.31 1.54 4.54
CA ALA A 49 0.67 2.83 4.30
C ALA A 49 1.66 4.01 4.49
N ALA A 50 2.50 3.98 5.52
CA ALA A 50 3.54 5.00 5.72
C ALA A 50 4.57 4.98 4.58
N LEU A 51 4.99 3.80 4.12
CA LEU A 51 5.92 3.66 3.00
C LEU A 51 5.35 4.30 1.71
N ILE A 52 4.11 3.96 1.36
CA ILE A 52 3.50 4.53 0.15
C ILE A 52 3.18 6.01 0.32
N ALA A 53 2.88 6.49 1.53
CA ALA A 53 2.66 7.92 1.77
C ALA A 53 3.89 8.75 1.43
N VAL A 54 5.09 8.31 1.83
CA VAL A 54 6.33 8.99 1.46
C VAL A 54 6.54 8.98 -0.06
N VAL A 55 6.31 7.84 -0.72
CA VAL A 55 6.37 7.75 -2.20
C VAL A 55 5.36 8.69 -2.86
N ASN A 56 4.13 8.76 -2.34
CA ASN A 56 3.04 9.58 -2.85
C ASN A 56 3.38 11.08 -2.85
N THR A 57 4.20 11.56 -1.89
CA THR A 57 4.65 12.96 -1.87
C THR A 57 5.51 13.36 -3.07
N LYS A 58 6.11 12.39 -3.77
CA LYS A 58 7.00 12.61 -4.92
C LYS A 58 6.40 12.11 -6.23
N MET A 59 5.63 11.02 -6.18
CA MET A 59 5.10 10.29 -7.33
C MET A 59 3.64 9.88 -7.04
N PRO A 60 2.70 10.85 -7.02
CA PRO A 60 1.31 10.62 -6.64
C PRO A 60 0.60 9.58 -7.53
N GLU A 61 1.03 9.42 -8.78
CA GLU A 61 0.51 8.41 -9.69
C GLU A 61 0.72 6.97 -9.19
N ILE A 62 1.73 6.73 -8.35
CA ILE A 62 1.97 5.42 -7.73
C ILE A 62 0.97 5.18 -6.60
N GLY A 63 0.69 6.20 -5.77
CA GLY A 63 -0.33 6.15 -4.73
C GLY A 63 -1.72 5.95 -5.32
N GLU A 64 -2.05 6.69 -6.38
CA GLU A 64 -3.31 6.55 -7.13
C GLU A 64 -3.47 5.13 -7.71
N LEU A 65 -2.39 4.57 -8.30
CA LEU A 65 -2.40 3.21 -8.83
C LEU A 65 -2.64 2.16 -7.74
N LEU A 66 -2.02 2.32 -6.56
CA LEU A 66 -2.29 1.46 -5.40
C LEU A 66 -3.75 1.56 -5.00
N LEU A 67 -4.26 2.78 -4.79
CA LEU A 67 -5.61 3.03 -4.31
C LEU A 67 -6.66 2.40 -5.24
N LYS A 68 -6.56 2.64 -6.55
CA LYS A 68 -7.44 2.02 -7.56
C LYS A 68 -7.48 0.50 -7.47
N ARG A 69 -6.32 -0.15 -7.25
CA ARG A 69 -6.23 -1.62 -7.15
C ARG A 69 -6.76 -2.15 -5.82
N VAL A 70 -6.51 -1.46 -4.71
CA VAL A 70 -7.03 -1.79 -3.37
C VAL A 70 -8.56 -1.68 -3.37
N ILE A 71 -9.14 -0.62 -3.91
CA ILE A 71 -10.60 -0.46 -4.06
C ILE A 71 -11.20 -1.57 -4.92
N ASN A 72 -10.57 -1.89 -6.06
CA ASN A 72 -11.05 -2.99 -6.91
C ASN A 72 -10.97 -4.35 -6.18
N GLN A 73 -9.91 -4.58 -5.38
CA GLN A 73 -9.80 -5.78 -4.56
C GLN A 73 -10.92 -5.86 -3.51
N PHE A 74 -11.24 -4.74 -2.84
CA PHE A 74 -12.36 -4.64 -1.91
C PHE A 74 -13.68 -5.00 -2.59
N ARG A 75 -14.02 -4.34 -3.71
CA ARG A 75 -15.27 -4.59 -4.46
C ARG A 75 -15.40 -6.06 -4.86
N ARG A 76 -14.31 -6.67 -5.32
CA ARG A 76 -14.26 -8.08 -5.72
C ARG A 76 -14.41 -9.03 -4.53
N ALA A 77 -13.78 -8.72 -3.39
CA ALA A 77 -13.90 -9.52 -2.17
C ALA A 77 -15.32 -9.44 -1.59
N PHE A 78 -15.90 -8.24 -1.58
CA PHE A 78 -17.26 -7.98 -1.10
C PHE A 78 -18.28 -8.75 -1.91
N LYS A 79 -18.20 -8.68 -3.26
CA LYS A 79 -19.09 -9.44 -4.16
C LYS A 79 -18.99 -10.96 -3.95
N ARG A 80 -17.84 -11.47 -3.48
CA ARG A 80 -17.63 -12.89 -3.20
C ARG A 80 -17.93 -13.29 -1.74
N ASN A 81 -18.37 -12.35 -0.90
CA ASN A 81 -18.52 -12.55 0.55
C ASN A 81 -17.22 -13.02 1.24
N ASP A 82 -16.06 -12.61 0.72
CA ASP A 82 -14.77 -12.94 1.31
C ASP A 82 -14.43 -11.96 2.44
N LYS A 83 -14.94 -12.28 3.64
CA LYS A 83 -14.78 -11.43 4.83
C LYS A 83 -13.31 -11.16 5.17
N VAL A 84 -12.44 -12.16 5.04
CA VAL A 84 -11.02 -12.04 5.40
C VAL A 84 -10.34 -11.01 4.53
N ILE A 85 -10.51 -11.09 3.20
CA ILE A 85 -9.94 -10.10 2.29
C ILE A 85 -10.60 -8.74 2.48
N CYS A 86 -11.93 -8.68 2.63
CA CYS A 86 -12.63 -7.41 2.88
C CYS A 86 -12.06 -6.67 4.09
N THR A 87 -11.95 -7.33 5.24
CA THR A 87 -11.43 -6.69 6.46
C THR A 87 -9.98 -6.22 6.28
N ALA A 88 -9.13 -7.04 5.65
CA ALA A 88 -7.73 -6.67 5.40
C ALA A 88 -7.63 -5.43 4.49
N VAL A 89 -8.40 -5.39 3.41
CA VAL A 89 -8.39 -4.30 2.43
C VAL A 89 -9.01 -3.03 3.01
N THR A 90 -10.12 -3.13 3.76
CA THR A 90 -10.72 -1.98 4.48
C THR A 90 -9.73 -1.36 5.46
N ARG A 91 -9.00 -2.18 6.22
CA ARG A 91 -7.93 -1.69 7.11
C ARG A 91 -6.86 -0.94 6.32
N PHE A 92 -6.51 -1.42 5.13
CA PHE A 92 -5.52 -0.75 4.30
C PHE A 92 -6.02 0.61 3.82
N ILE A 93 -7.25 0.69 3.30
CA ILE A 93 -7.88 1.96 2.90
C ILE A 93 -7.90 2.95 4.07
N ALA A 94 -8.31 2.50 5.26
CA ALA A 94 -8.33 3.37 6.45
C ALA A 94 -6.95 3.96 6.77
N HIS A 95 -5.87 3.17 6.71
CA HIS A 95 -4.52 3.69 6.91
C HIS A 95 -4.07 4.62 5.78
N LEU A 96 -4.49 4.40 4.52
CA LEU A 96 -4.19 5.32 3.41
C LEU A 96 -4.87 6.67 3.60
N VAL A 97 -6.10 6.70 4.11
CA VAL A 97 -6.82 7.93 4.49
C VAL A 97 -6.11 8.63 5.64
N ASN A 98 -5.75 7.91 6.71
CA ASN A 98 -5.00 8.47 7.83
C ASN A 98 -3.67 9.11 7.42
N GLN A 99 -3.03 8.58 6.37
CA GLN A 99 -1.76 9.09 5.84
C GLN A 99 -1.96 10.10 4.70
N GLN A 100 -3.19 10.57 4.45
CA GLN A 100 -3.53 11.56 3.42
C GLN A 100 -3.11 11.13 2.00
N VAL A 101 -3.06 9.82 1.75
CA VAL A 101 -2.85 9.24 0.40
C VAL A 101 -4.18 9.15 -0.35
N ALA A 102 -5.29 9.05 0.38
CA ALA A 102 -6.64 9.02 -0.15
C ALA A 102 -7.52 10.02 0.59
N HIS A 103 -8.46 10.65 -0.11
CA HIS A 103 -9.50 11.49 0.48
C HIS A 103 -10.47 10.62 1.29
N GLU A 104 -11.15 11.16 2.30
CA GLU A 104 -12.10 10.40 3.13
C GLU A 104 -13.37 9.95 2.38
N ILE A 105 -13.62 10.49 1.18
CA ILE A 105 -14.74 10.16 0.28
C ILE A 105 -14.28 9.18 -0.80
N VAL A 106 -13.47 8.17 -0.43
CA VAL A 106 -12.99 7.12 -1.36
C VAL A 106 -14.15 6.35 -1.99
#